data_AF-A0A388P493-F1
#
_entry.id   AF-A0A388P493-F1
#
_cell.length_a   1.000
_cell.length_b   1.000
_cell.length_c   1.000
_cell.angle_alpha   90.00
_cell.angle_beta   90.00
_cell.angle_gamma   90.00
#
_symmetry.space_group_name_H-M   'P 1'
#
loop_
_entity.id
_entity.type
_entity.pdbx_description
1 polymer ?
#
loop_
_entity_poly.entity_id
_entity_poly.type
_entity_poly.pdbx_seq_one_letter_code
_entity_poly.pdbx_strand_id
1 'polypeptide(L)'
;MNPTRLLFLAPALFLVGCLNPQDVHNSVKGDDKATISVGAAQRSVKVGMTNAAVAEALGSPNILSTDEEGREVWIYDRVTSSVRATSANGPLTLFVGGSAAAAERSQSTLTIIVKFDKAGKVRDLAYHTSKF
;
A
#
# COMPACT_ATOMS: atom_id res chain seq x y z
N MET A 1 71.71 21.97 -27.76
CA MET A 1 71.49 20.74 -28.56
C MET A 1 71.11 19.61 -27.61
N ASN A 2 69.96 18.96 -27.61
CA ASN A 2 68.67 19.10 -28.27
C ASN A 2 67.68 18.22 -27.42
N PRO A 3 66.38 18.17 -27.71
CA PRO A 3 65.25 18.56 -26.85
C PRO A 3 64.73 17.36 -26.04
N THR A 4 63.63 17.38 -25.27
CA THR A 4 62.28 17.04 -25.77
C THR A 4 61.29 16.95 -24.59
N ARG A 5 60.05 17.42 -24.83
CA ARG A 5 58.77 17.06 -24.19
C ARG A 5 58.37 17.75 -22.87
N LEU A 6 57.83 18.94 -23.08
CA LEU A 6 56.54 19.37 -22.53
C LEU A 6 55.54 18.20 -22.41
N LEU A 7 55.07 17.89 -21.21
CA LEU A 7 53.68 17.45 -21.01
C LEU A 7 53.23 17.79 -19.58
N PHE A 8 52.43 18.86 -19.48
CA PHE A 8 51.54 19.15 -18.37
C PHE A 8 50.74 17.89 -18.00
N LEU A 9 50.82 17.43 -16.75
CA LEU A 9 49.84 16.50 -16.21
C LEU A 9 49.33 17.06 -14.88
N ALA A 10 48.36 17.96 -15.00
CA ALA A 10 47.49 18.34 -13.90
C ALA A 10 46.75 17.07 -13.42
N PRO A 11 46.73 16.73 -12.13
CA PRO A 11 45.84 15.69 -11.66
C PRO A 11 44.43 16.27 -11.64
N ALA A 12 43.67 15.95 -12.69
CA ALA A 12 42.24 16.21 -12.76
C ALA A 12 41.54 15.41 -11.67
N LEU A 13 41.13 16.12 -10.62
CA LEU A 13 39.85 16.02 -9.92
C LEU A 13 39.04 14.73 -10.20
N PHE A 14 39.35 13.64 -9.51
CA PHE A 14 38.43 12.50 -9.40
C PHE A 14 37.44 12.77 -8.26
N LEU A 15 36.41 13.58 -8.55
CA LEU A 15 35.19 13.60 -7.76
C LEU A 15 34.45 12.27 -8.02
N VAL A 16 34.70 11.27 -7.18
CA VAL A 16 33.88 10.06 -7.12
C VAL A 16 32.55 10.46 -6.47
N GLY A 17 31.60 10.90 -7.30
CA GLY A 17 30.21 10.99 -6.91
C GLY A 17 29.62 9.59 -6.86
N CYS A 18 29.32 9.08 -5.66
CA CYS A 18 28.42 7.95 -5.52
C CYS A 18 27.01 8.42 -5.94
N LEU A 19 26.54 8.00 -7.12
CA LEU A 19 25.13 8.08 -7.47
C LEU A 19 24.36 7.14 -6.53
N ASN A 20 23.47 7.69 -5.72
CA ASN A 20 22.47 6.93 -4.98
C ASN A 20 21.44 6.36 -5.96
N PRO A 21 21.26 5.04 -6.09
CA PRO A 21 20.16 4.48 -6.84
C PRO A 21 18.91 4.51 -5.95
N GLN A 22 18.19 5.62 -5.97
CA GLN A 22 16.83 5.68 -5.44
C GLN A 22 15.88 5.94 -6.60
N ASP A 23 14.76 5.21 -6.57
CA ASP A 23 13.53 5.42 -7.35
C ASP A 23 13.42 4.75 -8.73
N VAL A 24 13.26 3.42 -8.71
CA VAL A 24 12.43 2.72 -9.70
C VAL A 24 11.02 2.59 -9.11
N HIS A 25 10.18 3.60 -9.34
CA HIS A 25 8.77 3.57 -8.97
C HIS A 25 7.99 2.72 -9.99
N ASN A 26 7.96 1.40 -9.80
CA ASN A 26 7.07 0.55 -10.59
C ASN A 26 5.69 0.54 -9.93
N SER A 27 4.79 1.37 -10.46
CA SER A 27 3.39 1.47 -10.07
C SER A 27 2.65 0.18 -10.42
N VAL A 28 2.69 -0.81 -9.52
CA VAL A 28 1.74 -1.94 -9.56
C VAL A 28 0.38 -1.39 -9.14
N LYS A 29 -0.38 -0.94 -10.13
CA LYS A 29 -1.74 -0.42 -9.99
C LYS A 29 -2.63 -1.62 -9.60
N GLY A 30 -2.99 -1.71 -8.32
CA GLY A 30 -3.92 -2.71 -7.82
C GLY A 30 -5.33 -2.45 -8.36
N ASP A 31 -5.84 -3.44 -9.10
CA ASP A 31 -7.16 -3.59 -9.72
C ASP A 31 -8.27 -2.57 -9.37
N ASP A 32 -8.68 -1.87 -10.42
CA ASP A 32 -9.82 -0.95 -10.53
C ASP A 32 -11.16 -1.71 -10.50
N LYS A 33 -11.54 -2.30 -9.36
CA LYS A 33 -12.89 -2.85 -9.14
C LYS A 33 -13.46 -2.37 -7.80
N ALA A 34 -14.30 -1.33 -7.87
CA ALA A 34 -15.10 -0.76 -6.77
C ALA A 34 -14.42 -0.84 -5.38
N THR A 35 -13.32 -0.10 -5.24
CA THR A 35 -12.44 -0.20 -4.07
C THR A 35 -13.12 0.33 -2.81
N ILE A 36 -13.75 -0.55 -2.02
CA ILE A 36 -14.02 -0.31 -0.59
C ILE A 36 -12.67 -0.26 0.14
N SER A 37 -11.92 0.82 -0.08
CA SER A 37 -10.70 1.10 0.66
C SER A 37 -11.10 1.50 2.08
N VAL A 38 -10.18 1.33 3.02
CA VAL A 38 -10.31 1.88 4.38
C VAL A 38 -10.78 3.34 4.32
N GLY A 39 -10.17 4.14 3.43
CA GLY A 39 -10.50 5.55 3.25
C GLY A 39 -11.88 5.80 2.63
N ALA A 40 -12.36 4.93 1.73
CA ALA A 40 -13.71 5.03 1.19
C ALA A 40 -14.74 4.75 2.29
N ALA A 41 -14.57 3.67 3.05
CA ALA A 41 -15.49 3.30 4.12
C ALA A 41 -15.46 4.29 5.31
N GLN A 42 -14.29 4.83 5.66
CA GLN A 42 -14.15 5.90 6.64
C GLN A 42 -14.81 7.21 6.21
N ARG A 43 -14.87 7.48 4.90
CA ARG A 43 -15.47 8.70 4.35
C ARG A 43 -16.98 8.58 4.14
N SER A 44 -17.47 7.37 3.89
CA SER A 44 -18.86 7.13 3.48
C SER A 44 -19.80 6.78 4.64
N VAL A 45 -19.33 6.20 5.75
CA VAL A 45 -20.20 5.82 6.87
C VAL A 45 -20.03 6.76 8.06
N LYS A 46 -21.16 7.29 8.56
CA LYS A 46 -21.21 8.17 9.72
C LYS A 46 -22.23 7.67 10.75
N VAL A 47 -21.97 7.98 12.02
CA VAL A 47 -22.93 7.76 13.10
C VAL A 47 -24.26 8.46 12.75
N GLY A 48 -25.37 7.75 12.94
CA GLY A 48 -26.73 8.20 12.63
C GLY A 48 -27.26 7.81 11.25
N MET A 49 -26.43 7.30 10.34
CA MET A 49 -26.88 6.75 9.05
C MET A 49 -27.79 5.54 9.24
N THR A 50 -28.75 5.34 8.35
CA THR A 50 -29.58 4.11 8.38
C THR A 50 -28.79 2.93 7.81
N ASN A 51 -29.08 1.72 8.27
CA ASN A 51 -28.54 0.48 7.71
C ASN A 51 -28.72 0.39 6.18
N ALA A 52 -29.86 0.85 5.64
CA ALA A 52 -30.08 0.95 4.19
C ALA A 52 -29.07 1.89 3.51
N ALA A 53 -28.82 3.08 4.06
CA ALA A 53 -27.83 4.01 3.50
C ALA A 53 -26.41 3.45 3.59
N VAL A 54 -26.10 2.68 4.64
CA VAL A 54 -24.82 1.97 4.76
C VAL A 54 -24.70 0.88 3.69
N ALA A 55 -25.76 0.10 3.46
CA ALA A 55 -25.79 -0.91 2.40
C ALA A 55 -25.69 -0.31 1.00
N GLU A 56 -26.27 0.87 0.77
CA GLU A 56 -26.14 1.58 -0.51
C GLU A 56 -24.70 2.09 -0.71
N ALA A 57 -24.04 2.54 0.35
CA ALA A 57 -22.69 3.07 0.29
C ALA A 57 -21.59 1.99 0.23
N LEU A 58 -21.76 0.88 0.96
CA LEU A 58 -20.76 -0.18 1.13
C LEU A 58 -21.17 -1.53 0.53
N GLY A 59 -22.42 -1.69 0.08
CA GLY A 59 -22.96 -2.98 -0.29
C GLY A 59 -23.31 -3.87 0.90
N SER A 60 -23.62 -5.12 0.59
CA SER A 60 -23.95 -6.14 1.58
C SER A 60 -22.76 -6.45 2.51
N PRO A 61 -22.98 -6.60 3.82
CA PRO A 61 -21.93 -7.00 4.74
C PRO A 61 -21.47 -8.43 4.48
N ASN A 62 -20.26 -8.74 4.92
CA ASN A 62 -19.70 -10.09 4.82
C ASN A 62 -20.28 -10.98 5.92
N ILE A 63 -20.54 -10.40 7.09
CA ILE A 63 -21.16 -11.07 8.23
C ILE A 63 -22.25 -10.18 8.82
N LEU A 64 -23.41 -10.79 9.05
CA LEU A 64 -24.53 -10.22 9.80
C LEU A 64 -24.59 -10.90 11.18
N SER A 65 -24.57 -10.10 12.23
CA SER A 65 -24.61 -10.59 13.63
C SER A 65 -25.48 -9.68 14.49
N THR A 66 -25.59 -10.02 15.77
CA THR A 66 -26.34 -9.27 16.79
C THR A 66 -25.51 -9.11 18.05
N ASP A 67 -25.66 -7.97 18.72
CA ASP A 67 -25.03 -7.71 20.02
C ASP A 67 -25.84 -8.29 21.19
N GLU A 68 -25.34 -8.11 22.41
CA GLU A 68 -25.97 -8.61 23.66
C GLU A 68 -27.40 -8.10 23.88
N GLU A 69 -27.76 -6.96 23.28
CA GLU A 69 -29.09 -6.37 23.36
C GLU A 69 -29.97 -6.74 22.14
N GLY A 70 -29.50 -7.68 21.31
CA GLY A 70 -30.19 -8.17 20.12
C GLY A 70 -30.18 -7.17 18.96
N ARG A 71 -29.28 -6.19 18.95
CA ARG A 71 -29.22 -5.15 17.91
C ARG A 71 -28.26 -5.57 16.81
N GLU A 72 -28.57 -5.15 15.60
CA GLU A 72 -27.85 -5.55 14.39
C GLU A 72 -26.40 -5.06 14.38
N VAL A 73 -25.48 -5.93 13.96
CA VAL A 73 -24.05 -5.64 13.79
C VAL A 73 -23.61 -6.17 12.44
N TRP A 74 -23.04 -5.30 11.62
CA TRP A 74 -22.52 -5.63 10.29
C TRP A 74 -21.01 -5.62 10.31
N ILE A 75 -20.40 -6.66 9.75
CA ILE A 75 -18.95 -6.78 9.65
C ILE A 75 -18.57 -6.88 8.18
N TYR A 76 -17.63 -6.03 7.79
CA TYR A 76 -17.00 -6.01 6.48
C TYR A 76 -15.54 -6.38 6.65
N ASP A 77 -15.06 -7.36 5.89
CA ASP A 77 -13.64 -7.68 5.84
C ASP A 77 -13.06 -7.42 4.45
N ARG A 78 -11.77 -7.04 4.41
CA ARG A 78 -11.02 -6.89 3.18
C ARG A 78 -9.59 -7.35 3.39
N VAL A 79 -9.13 -8.21 2.49
CA VAL A 79 -7.75 -8.66 2.42
C VAL A 79 -7.12 -8.04 1.18
N THR A 80 -5.99 -7.35 1.35
CA THR A 80 -5.23 -6.72 0.27
C THR A 80 -3.84 -7.33 0.25
N SER A 81 -3.36 -7.74 -0.92
CA SER A 81 -2.01 -8.26 -1.10
C SER A 81 -1.22 -7.33 -2.00
N SER A 82 0.01 -7.02 -1.61
CA SER A 82 0.94 -6.17 -2.34
C SER A 82 2.25 -6.91 -2.60
N VAL A 83 2.83 -6.71 -3.77
CA VAL A 83 4.13 -7.28 -4.15
C VAL A 83 5.04 -6.15 -4.59
N ARG A 84 6.16 -5.98 -3.90
CA ARG A 84 7.20 -5.01 -4.23
C ARG A 84 8.40 -5.77 -4.79
N ALA A 85 8.61 -5.67 -6.09
CA ALA A 85 9.81 -6.18 -6.74
C ALA A 85 10.85 -5.06 -6.86
N THR A 86 12.04 -5.29 -6.30
CA THR A 86 13.22 -4.43 -6.47
C THR A 86 14.21 -5.16 -7.38
N SER A 87 14.51 -4.56 -8.53
CA SER A 87 15.58 -5.01 -9.42
C SER A 87 16.76 -4.04 -9.32
N ALA A 88 17.94 -4.55 -8.97
CA ALA A 88 19.17 -3.79 -9.06
C ALA A 88 19.77 -3.98 -10.46
N ASN A 89 19.79 -2.92 -11.27
CA ASN A 89 20.48 -2.89 -12.55
C ASN A 89 21.62 -1.86 -12.43
N GLY A 90 22.85 -2.33 -12.34
CA GLY A 90 24.03 -1.47 -12.20
C GLY A 90 25.20 -1.98 -13.05
N PRO A 91 26.24 -1.18 -13.30
CA PRO A 91 27.38 -1.59 -14.14
C PRO A 91 28.03 -2.91 -13.68
N LEU A 92 27.98 -3.19 -12.37
CA LEU A 92 28.50 -4.42 -11.77
C LEU A 92 27.66 -5.68 -12.11
N THR A 93 26.37 -5.57 -12.46
CA THR A 93 25.52 -6.74 -12.77
C THR A 93 25.89 -7.39 -14.10
N LEU A 94 26.48 -6.63 -15.03
CA LEU A 94 27.05 -7.13 -16.29
C LEU A 94 28.32 -7.96 -16.08
N PHE A 95 29.09 -7.67 -15.02
CA PHE A 95 30.34 -8.39 -14.70
C PHE A 95 30.12 -9.64 -13.83
N VAL A 96 29.04 -9.68 -13.04
CA VAL A 96 28.71 -10.82 -12.15
C VAL A 96 27.71 -11.79 -12.79
N GLY A 97 27.23 -11.50 -14.01
CA GLY A 97 26.41 -12.43 -14.78
C GLY A 97 25.02 -12.70 -14.19
N GLY A 98 24.45 -11.75 -13.44
CA GLY A 98 23.17 -11.97 -12.78
C GLY A 98 22.45 -10.68 -12.37
N SER A 99 21.14 -10.65 -12.64
CA SER A 99 20.22 -9.66 -12.11
C SER A 99 19.73 -10.14 -10.74
N ALA A 100 20.04 -9.40 -9.66
CA ALA A 100 19.45 -9.68 -8.35
C ALA A 100 18.05 -9.05 -8.29
N ALA A 101 17.01 -9.90 -8.23
CA ALA A 101 15.63 -9.48 -8.04
C ALA A 101 15.17 -9.90 -6.64
N ALA A 102 14.86 -8.92 -5.80
CA ALA A 102 14.23 -9.14 -4.50
C ALA A 102 12.73 -8.84 -4.63
N ALA A 103 11.87 -9.81 -4.27
CA ALA A 103 10.43 -9.61 -4.23
C ALA A 103 9.94 -9.70 -2.78
N GLU A 104 9.41 -8.59 -2.26
CA GLU A 104 8.76 -8.51 -0.97
C GLU A 104 7.24 -8.64 -1.19
N ARG A 105 6.61 -9.59 -0.51
CA ARG A 105 5.15 -9.76 -0.51
C ARG A 105 4.64 -9.30 0.84
N SER A 106 3.68 -8.38 0.87
CA SER A 106 3.00 -7.99 2.09
C SER A 106 1.50 -8.11 1.93
N GLN A 107 0.83 -8.62 2.94
CA GLN A 107 -0.61 -8.78 2.99
C GLN A 107 -1.16 -7.93 4.13
N SER A 108 -2.30 -7.30 3.91
CA SER A 108 -3.00 -6.51 4.93
C SER A 108 -4.46 -6.88 5.00
N THR A 109 -4.96 -7.06 6.20
CA THR A 109 -6.39 -7.27 6.48
C THR A 109 -6.97 -6.02 7.11
N LEU A 110 -8.19 -5.67 6.69
CA LEU A 110 -9.04 -4.64 7.27
C LEU A 110 -10.35 -5.26 7.68
N THR A 111 -10.82 -4.98 8.89
CA THR A 111 -12.15 -5.31 9.38
C THR A 111 -12.84 -4.04 9.84
N ILE A 112 -14.07 -3.84 9.38
CA ILE A 112 -14.93 -2.72 9.75
C ILE A 112 -16.17 -3.31 10.42
N ILE A 113 -16.47 -2.84 11.62
CA ILE A 113 -17.62 -3.29 12.40
C ILE A 113 -18.56 -2.09 12.56
N VAL A 114 -19.77 -2.22 12.03
CA VAL A 114 -20.83 -1.21 12.12
C VAL A 114 -21.90 -1.73 13.08
N LYS A 115 -22.14 -1.02 14.17
CA LYS A 115 -23.17 -1.38 15.16
C LYS A 115 -24.38 -0.48 14.98
N PHE A 116 -25.57 -1.06 14.93
CA PHE A 116 -26.82 -0.34 14.79
C PHE A 116 -27.59 -0.26 16.11
N ASP A 117 -28.37 0.80 16.28
CA ASP A 117 -29.37 0.93 17.33
C ASP A 117 -30.67 0.18 16.97
N LYS A 118 -31.65 0.23 17.89
CA LYS A 118 -32.96 -0.40 17.69
C LYS A 118 -33.78 0.23 16.57
N ALA A 119 -33.43 1.44 16.13
CA ALA A 119 -34.07 2.13 15.01
C ALA A 119 -33.33 1.88 13.68
N GLY A 120 -32.34 0.98 13.66
CA GLY A 120 -31.55 0.65 12.46
C GLY A 120 -30.59 1.76 12.07
N LYS A 121 -30.21 2.66 12.98
CA LYS A 121 -29.23 3.72 12.74
C LYS A 121 -27.86 3.35 13.30
N VAL A 122 -26.80 3.77 12.61
CA VAL A 122 -25.41 3.56 13.06
C VAL A 122 -25.23 4.23 14.41
N ARG A 123 -24.94 3.42 15.43
CA ARG A 123 -24.59 3.87 16.77
C ARG A 123 -23.09 4.03 16.92
N ASP A 124 -22.34 3.08 16.39
CA ASP A 124 -20.90 2.96 16.64
C ASP A 124 -20.17 2.29 15.46
N LEU A 125 -18.89 2.64 15.31
CA LEU A 125 -18.01 2.20 14.23
C LEU A 125 -16.65 1.80 14.82
N ALA A 126 -16.24 0.56 14.60
CA ALA A 126 -14.91 0.08 14.98
C ALA A 126 -14.12 -0.40 13.75
N TYR A 127 -12.82 -0.19 13.80
CA TYR A 127 -11.89 -0.55 12.72
C TYR A 127 -10.74 -1.38 13.29
N HIS A 128 -10.41 -2.47 12.61
CA HIS A 128 -9.25 -3.29 12.93
C HIS A 128 -8.42 -3.52 11.68
N THR A 129 -7.10 -3.38 11.77
CA THR A 129 -6.20 -3.64 10.64
C THR A 129 -4.96 -4.40 11.10
N SER A 130 -4.51 -5.34 10.29
CA SER A 130 -3.28 -6.10 10.50
C SER A 130 -2.48 -6.18 9.20
N LYS A 131 -1.15 -6.23 9.31
CA LYS A 131 -0.22 -6.37 8.17
C LYS A 131 0.76 -7.51 8.45
N PHE A 132 1.06 -8.29 7.42
CA PHE A 132 1.93 -9.46 7.42
C PHE A 132 2.85 -9.44 6.20
#